data_AF-A0A964WZ06-F1
#
_entry.id   AF-A0A964WZ06-F1
#
_cell.length_a   1.000
_cell.length_b   1.000
_cell.length_c   1.000
_cell.angle_alpha   90.00
_cell.angle_beta   90.00
_cell.angle_gamma   90.00
#
_symmetry.space_group_name_H-M   'P 1'
#
loop_
_entity.id
_entity.type
_entity.pdbx_description
1 polymer ?
#
loop_
_entity_poly.entity_id
_entity_poly.type
_entity_poly.pdbx_seq_one_letter_code
_entity_poly.pdbx_strand_id
1 'polypeptide(L)'
;DGTFATDAELAALNTDDADADPTNELNTAVGLTGTSITVTDAGGTLSQDLDGTFATDAELAALNTDDADADPTNELNTAVGLTGTSITVTDAGGTLSQDLDGTF
;
A
#
# COMPACT_ATOMS: atom_id res chain seq x y z
N ASP A 1 -2.98 -9.82 -22.85
CA ASP A 1 -4.31 -10.41 -23.02
C ASP A 1 -4.49 -11.39 -21.88
N GLY A 2 -5.17 -10.96 -20.82
CA GLY A 2 -5.35 -11.73 -19.60
C GLY A 2 -6.62 -12.56 -19.73
N THR A 3 -6.55 -13.63 -20.52
CA THR A 3 -7.64 -14.60 -20.56
C THR A 3 -7.62 -15.38 -19.27
N PHE A 4 -8.63 -15.16 -18.43
CA PHE A 4 -8.91 -16.02 -17.29
C PHE A 4 -9.15 -17.44 -17.80
N ALA A 5 -8.61 -18.44 -17.10
CA ALA A 5 -8.89 -19.83 -17.42
C ALA A 5 -10.40 -20.08 -17.36
N THR A 6 -10.92 -20.76 -18.37
CA THR A 6 -12.31 -21.23 -18.41
C THR A 6 -12.51 -22.35 -17.38
N ASP A 7 -13.76 -22.60 -16.97
CA ASP A 7 -14.10 -23.69 -16.05
C ASP A 7 -13.64 -25.07 -16.57
N ALA A 8 -13.62 -25.26 -17.89
CA ALA A 8 -13.13 -26.49 -18.51
C ALA A 8 -11.60 -26.63 -18.40
N GLU A 9 -10.86 -25.52 -18.51
CA GLU A 9 -9.40 -25.50 -18.32
C GLU A 9 -9.03 -25.72 -16.84
N LEU A 10 -9.82 -25.17 -15.90
CA LEU A 10 -9.63 -25.39 -14.47
C LEU A 10 -9.96 -26.83 -14.05
N ALA A 11 -11.01 -27.43 -14.62
CA ALA A 11 -11.38 -28.83 -14.36
C ALA A 11 -10.38 -29.84 -14.97
N ALA A 12 -9.64 -29.44 -16.01
CA ALA A 12 -8.59 -30.25 -16.61
C ALA A 12 -7.22 -30.06 -15.93
N LEU A 13 -7.09 -29.11 -15.01
CA LEU A 13 -5.88 -28.95 -14.22
C LEU A 13 -5.75 -30.17 -13.31
N ASN A 14 -4.74 -31.00 -13.58
CA ASN A 14 -4.36 -32.04 -12.63
C ASN A 14 -3.78 -31.35 -11.39
N THR A 15 -4.59 -31.21 -10.35
CA THR A 15 -4.15 -30.70 -9.04
C THR A 15 -3.38 -31.73 -8.25
N ASP A 16 -3.29 -32.96 -8.74
CA ASP A 16 -2.42 -34.00 -8.21
C ASP A 16 -0.99 -33.68 -8.66
N ASP A 17 -0.20 -33.13 -7.74
CA ASP A 17 1.24 -32.90 -7.91
C ASP A 17 2.04 -34.21 -7.89
N ALA A 18 1.33 -35.35 -7.82
CA ALA A 18 1.83 -36.71 -7.76
C ALA A 18 2.72 -37.00 -6.53
N ASP A 19 2.70 -36.11 -5.54
CA ASP A 19 3.35 -36.29 -4.25
C ASP A 19 2.28 -36.55 -3.19
N ALA A 20 1.81 -37.80 -3.17
CA ALA A 20 0.85 -38.28 -2.18
C ALA A 20 1.53 -39.04 -1.02
N ASP A 21 2.81 -38.78 -0.76
CA ASP A 21 3.54 -39.42 0.33
C ASP A 21 3.15 -38.80 1.68
N PRO A 22 2.29 -39.46 2.48
CA PRO A 22 1.73 -38.91 3.72
C PRO A 22 2.79 -38.61 4.80
N THR A 23 4.06 -38.92 4.54
CA THR A 23 5.17 -38.69 5.46
C THR A 23 5.79 -37.30 5.35
N ASN A 24 5.44 -36.50 4.32
CA ASN A 24 6.02 -35.17 4.10
C ASN A 24 5.07 -33.98 4.39
N GLU A 25 3.79 -34.24 4.65
CA GLU A 25 2.76 -33.26 5.04
C GLU A 25 2.76 -33.02 6.55
N LEU A 26 3.94 -32.67 7.08
CA LEU A 26 4.17 -32.55 8.52
C LEU A 26 3.38 -31.40 9.16
N ASN A 27 3.15 -30.33 8.41
CA ASN A 27 2.35 -29.19 8.86
C ASN A 27 0.87 -29.44 8.58
N THR A 28 0.07 -29.42 9.64
CA THR A 28 -1.37 -29.71 9.59
C THR A 28 -2.24 -28.46 9.64
N ALA A 29 -1.71 -27.33 10.10
CA ALA A 29 -2.38 -26.05 10.09
C ALA A 29 -1.39 -24.89 9.98
N VAL A 30 -1.82 -23.84 9.30
CA VAL A 30 -1.18 -22.52 9.33
C VAL A 30 -2.25 -21.46 9.62
N GLY A 31 -1.92 -20.50 10.47
CA GLY A 31 -2.82 -19.42 10.84
C GLY A 31 -2.10 -18.08 10.95
N LEU A 32 -2.85 -17.00 10.76
CA LEU A 32 -2.41 -15.65 11.05
C LEU A 32 -3.44 -15.00 11.98
N THR A 33 -3.00 -14.45 13.10
CA THR A 33 -3.85 -13.71 14.04
C THR A 33 -3.09 -12.50 14.55
N GLY A 34 -3.59 -11.30 14.25
CA GLY A 34 -2.81 -10.07 14.43
C GLY A 34 -1.54 -10.14 13.59
N THR A 35 -0.38 -9.98 14.23
CA THR A 35 0.96 -10.11 13.65
C THR A 35 1.56 -11.52 13.80
N SER A 36 0.86 -12.43 14.48
CA SER A 36 1.41 -13.74 14.81
C SER A 36 1.06 -14.79 13.75
N ILE A 37 2.07 -15.34 13.10
CA ILE A 37 1.92 -16.55 12.29
C ILE A 37 2.10 -17.78 13.16
N THR A 38 1.20 -18.75 13.02
CA THR A 38 1.27 -20.03 13.71
C THR A 38 1.36 -21.17 12.69
N VAL A 39 2.16 -22.17 13.02
CA VAL A 39 2.27 -23.43 12.26
C VAL A 39 2.12 -24.57 13.25
N THR A 40 1.21 -25.50 12.96
CA THR A 40 0.97 -26.67 13.80
C THR A 40 1.42 -27.94 13.08
N ASP A 41 2.29 -28.69 13.74
CA ASP A 41 2.78 -30.01 13.31
C ASP A 41 2.62 -31.06 14.43
N ALA A 42 3.19 -32.24 14.24
CA ALA A 42 3.17 -33.32 15.24
C ALA A 42 3.94 -32.98 16.54
N GLY A 43 4.86 -32.02 16.49
CA GLY A 43 5.61 -31.49 17.62
C GLY A 43 4.86 -30.39 18.39
N GLY A 44 3.74 -29.91 17.86
CA GLY A 44 2.87 -28.91 18.48
C GLY A 44 2.70 -27.66 17.62
N THR A 45 2.36 -26.53 18.25
CA THR A 45 2.21 -25.25 17.55
C THR A 45 3.44 -24.38 17.79
N LEU A 46 4.11 -23.98 16.72
CA LEU A 46 5.12 -22.93 16.71
C LEU A 46 4.45 -21.60 16.36
N SER A 47 4.94 -20.53 16.94
CA SER A 47 4.44 -19.18 16.70
C SER A 47 5.62 -18.23 16.50
N GLN A 48 5.51 -17.37 15.48
CA GLN A 48 6.41 -16.26 15.25
C GLN A 48 5.61 -14.98 15.22
N ASP A 49 6.01 -14.01 16.04
CA ASP A 49 5.48 -12.66 15.96
C ASP A 49 6.21 -11.89 14.85
N LEU A 50 5.44 -11.30 13.95
CA LEU A 50 5.96 -10.49 12.84
C LEU A 50 5.86 -8.99 13.12
N ASP A 51 5.43 -8.61 14.33
CA ASP A 51 5.43 -7.23 14.79
C ASP A 51 6.84 -6.61 14.67
N GLY A 52 6.89 -5.34 14.26
CA GLY A 52 8.12 -4.62 13.93
C GLY A 52 8.62 -4.78 12.49
N THR A 53 8.10 -5.75 11.70
CA THR A 53 8.33 -5.81 10.24
C THR A 53 7.09 -5.42 9.45
N PHE A 54 5.90 -5.83 9.91
CA PHE A 54 4.62 -5.54 9.27
C PHE A 54 3.73 -4.78 10.24
N ALA A 55 3.04 -3.75 9.74
CA ALA A 55 2.01 -3.05 10.48
C ALA A 55 0.69 -3.81 10.40
N THR A 56 -0.09 -3.79 11.48
CA THR A 56 -1.48 -4.23 11.51
C THR A 56 -2.42 -3.21 10.85
N ASP A 57 -3.62 -3.65 10.47
CA ASP A 57 -4.67 -2.75 9.98
C ASP A 57 -5.03 -1.66 11.01
N ALA A 58 -4.99 -1.99 12.30
CA ALA A 58 -5.26 -1.04 13.38
C ALA A 58 -4.18 0.03 13.48
N GLU A 59 -2.90 -0.34 13.35
CA GLU A 59 -1.79 0.61 13.33
C GLU A 59 -1.81 1.49 12.09
N LEU A 60 -2.14 0.92 10.93
CA LEU A 60 -2.28 1.69 9.70
C LEU A 60 -3.45 2.68 9.78
N ALA A 61 -4.59 2.26 10.35
CA ALA A 61 -5.74 3.14 10.57
C ALA A 61 -5.46 4.23 11.61
N ALA A 62 -4.56 3.96 12.57
CA ALA A 62 -4.13 4.93 13.58
C ALA A 62 -3.01 5.85 13.09
N LEU A 63 -2.44 5.60 11.90
CA LEU A 63 -1.40 6.45 11.35
C LEU A 63 -1.97 7.83 11.03
N ASN A 64 -1.59 8.82 11.83
CA ASN A 64 -1.93 10.20 11.54
C ASN A 64 -1.01 10.71 10.42
N THR A 65 -1.56 10.94 9.24
CA THR A 65 -0.86 11.57 8.11
C THR A 65 -0.96 13.08 8.12
N ASP A 66 -1.62 13.66 9.12
CA ASP A 66 -1.61 15.10 9.36
C ASP A 66 -0.17 15.53 9.66
N ASP A 67 0.38 16.39 8.79
CA ASP A 67 1.71 16.98 8.97
C ASP A 67 1.74 18.00 10.11
N ALA A 68 0.60 18.18 10.79
CA ALA A 68 0.38 19.04 11.94
C ALA A 68 0.66 20.52 11.64
N ASP A 69 0.76 20.89 10.37
CA ASP A 69 0.81 22.28 9.92
C ASP A 69 -0.55 22.67 9.32
N ALA A 70 -1.54 22.76 10.21
CA ALA A 70 -2.88 23.22 9.88
C ALA A 70 -3.06 24.72 10.23
N ASP A 71 -1.99 25.53 10.18
CA ASP A 71 -2.07 26.96 10.47
C ASP A 71 -2.60 27.74 9.25
N PRO A 72 -3.89 28.15 9.24
CA PRO A 72 -4.48 28.80 8.09
C PRO A 72 -3.88 30.16 7.77
N THR A 73 -3.02 30.69 8.64
CA THR A 73 -2.34 31.96 8.42
C THR A 73 -1.12 31.85 7.51
N ASN A 74 -0.57 30.64 7.28
CA ASN A 74 0.59 30.43 6.41
C ASN A 74 0.23 29.91 5.00
N GLU A 75 -1.03 29.53 4.78
CA GLU A 75 -1.59 29.06 3.49
C GLU A 75 -1.97 30.22 2.55
N LEU A 76 -1.06 31.18 2.39
CA LEU A 76 -1.38 32.48 1.77
C LEU A 76 -1.64 32.39 0.25
N ASN A 77 -1.02 31.41 -0.43
CA ASN A 77 -1.17 31.23 -1.87
C ASN A 77 -2.39 30.35 -2.16
N THR A 78 -3.36 30.90 -2.89
CA THR A 78 -4.63 30.24 -3.22
C THR A 78 -4.67 29.68 -4.63
N ALA A 79 -3.84 30.19 -5.54
CA ALA A 79 -3.71 29.66 -6.89
C ALA A 79 -2.30 29.87 -7.46
N VAL A 80 -1.88 28.94 -8.31
CA VAL A 80 -0.70 29.05 -9.17
C VAL A 80 -1.11 28.69 -10.59
N GLY A 81 -0.66 29.48 -11.56
CA GLY A 81 -0.90 29.26 -12.97
C GLY A 81 0.34 29.56 -13.81
N LEU A 82 0.41 28.95 -14.98
CA LEU A 82 1.42 29.25 -16.01
C LEU A 82 0.67 29.57 -17.30
N THR A 83 0.87 30.78 -17.83
CA THR A 83 0.28 31.21 -19.11
C THR A 83 1.39 31.74 -20.02
N GLY A 84 1.64 31.07 -21.14
CA GLY A 84 2.81 31.36 -21.97
C GLY A 84 4.09 31.12 -21.16
N THR A 85 4.88 32.18 -20.98
CA THR A 85 6.12 32.18 -20.18
C THR A 85 5.95 32.82 -18.80
N SER A 86 4.73 33.24 -18.45
CA SER A 86 4.45 33.92 -17.18
C SER A 86 3.86 32.98 -16.13
N ILE A 87 4.51 32.91 -14.97
CA ILE A 87 3.93 32.33 -13.76
C ILE A 87 3.08 33.39 -13.08
N THR A 88 1.85 33.01 -12.71
CA THR A 88 0.95 33.80 -11.87
C THR A 88 0.74 33.11 -10.53
N VAL A 89 0.91 33.84 -9.43
CA VAL A 89 0.58 33.41 -8.07
C VAL A 89 -0.53 34.31 -7.55
N THR A 90 -1.61 33.74 -7.05
CA THR A 90 -2.69 34.49 -6.40
C THR A 90 -2.65 34.25 -4.90
N ASP A 91 -2.56 35.33 -4.12
CA ASP A 91 -2.60 35.34 -2.66
C ASP A 91 -3.66 36.34 -2.14
N ALA A 92 -3.72 36.54 -0.82
CA ALA A 92 -4.64 37.49 -0.20
C ALA A 92 -4.40 38.97 -0.61
N GLY A 93 -3.20 39.29 -1.11
CA GLY A 93 -2.81 40.60 -1.63
C GLY A 93 -3.13 40.82 -3.11
N GLY A 94 -3.55 39.77 -3.84
CA GLY A 94 -3.93 39.85 -5.25
C GLY A 94 -3.20 38.81 -6.10
N THR A 95 -2.98 39.12 -7.38
CA THR A 95 -2.23 38.24 -8.29
C THR A 95 -0.90 38.89 -8.67
N LEU A 96 0.19 38.18 -8.38
CA LEU A 96 1.54 38.52 -8.85
C LEU A 96 1.83 37.72 -10.12
N SER A 97 2.53 38.34 -11.08
CA SER A 97 2.95 37.71 -12.32
C SER A 97 4.44 37.92 -12.52
N GLN A 98 5.16 36.86 -12.85
CA GLN A 98 6.58 36.89 -13.22
C GLN A 98 6.75 36.25 -14.59
N ASP A 99 7.31 37.00 -15.54
CA ASP A 99 7.72 36.46 -16.82
C ASP A 99 9.06 35.71 -16.68
N LEU A 100 9.13 34.52 -17.26
CA LEU A 100 10.30 33.64 -17.22
C LEU A 100 11.06 33.62 -18.56
N ASP A 101 10.63 34.37 -19.56
CA ASP A 101 11.29 34.40 -20.87
C ASP A 101 12.63 35.16 -20.90
N GLY A 102 13.00 35.78 -19.77
CA GLY A 102 14.37 36.20 -19.48
C GLY A 102 14.81 37.49 -20.16
N THR A 103 13.91 38.32 -20.69
CA THR A 103 14.30 39.66 -21.14
C THR A 103 14.27 40.66 -19.99
N PHE A 104 15.43 40.93 -19.38
CA PHE A 104 15.69 42.18 -18.65
C PHE A 104 15.82 43.35 -19.63
#